data_AF-A0A7R6W7L5-F1
#
_entry.id   AF-A0A7R6W7L5-F1
#
_cell.length_a   1.000
_cell.length_b   1.000
_cell.length_c   1.000
_cell.angle_alpha   90.00
_cell.angle_beta   90.00
_cell.angle_gamma   90.00
#
_symmetry.space_group_name_H-M   'P 1'
#
loop_
_entity.id
_entity.type
_entity.pdbx_description
1 polymer ?
#
loop_
_entity_poly.entity_id
_entity_poly.type
_entity_poly.pdbx_seq_one_letter_code
_entity_poly.pdbx_strand_id
1 'polypeptide(L)'
;MIIKSGNIINHFTFINTSVINFMNKKILSLSSIALSALLLTGCSVCTDKEIEITDTTTETSTTIQNDYPTRDRVDYVFNCIAKHGGKLDYITQYACGCKIDKIAEKLTFAEYEAASTFSMLRSTPGENGSVFRDPQQSKDLRKQLKEAEKYAEQQCFI
;
A
#
# COMPACT_ATOMS: atom_id res chain seq x y z
N MET A 1 -41.55 26.25 -30.21
CA MET A 1 -40.60 26.38 -29.07
C MET A 1 -39.33 25.64 -29.44
N ILE A 2 -38.40 26.36 -30.08
CA ILE A 2 -37.04 25.91 -30.41
C ILE A 2 -36.15 26.49 -29.32
N ILE A 3 -35.29 25.72 -28.63
CA ILE A 3 -33.91 26.09 -28.24
C ILE A 3 -33.12 24.83 -27.77
N LYS A 4 -32.07 24.54 -28.55
CA LYS A 4 -30.72 23.98 -28.27
C LYS A 4 -30.51 22.61 -27.58
N SER A 5 -30.36 21.60 -28.44
CA SER A 5 -29.27 20.61 -28.35
C SER A 5 -27.95 21.25 -28.80
N GLY A 6 -26.94 21.34 -27.93
CA GLY A 6 -25.63 21.80 -28.36
C GLY A 6 -24.66 22.10 -27.22
N ASN A 7 -24.25 21.09 -26.43
CA ASN A 7 -23.10 21.25 -25.53
C ASN A 7 -22.45 19.95 -25.01
N ILE A 8 -22.26 18.91 -25.83
CA ILE A 8 -21.57 17.67 -25.38
C ILE A 8 -20.36 17.30 -26.27
N ILE A 9 -20.31 17.78 -27.52
CA ILE A 9 -19.26 17.38 -28.48
C ILE A 9 -17.94 18.15 -28.26
N ASN A 10 -17.98 19.37 -27.70
CA ASN A 10 -16.80 20.24 -27.57
C ASN A 10 -15.87 19.90 -26.38
N HIS A 11 -16.31 19.07 -25.43
CA HIS A 11 -15.49 18.72 -24.25
C HIS A 11 -14.51 17.57 -24.55
N PHE A 12 -14.90 16.62 -25.41
CA PHE A 12 -14.06 15.47 -25.77
C PHE A 12 -12.88 15.85 -26.68
N THR A 13 -13.01 16.86 -27.53
CA THR A 13 -11.92 17.35 -28.40
C THR A 13 -10.86 18.17 -27.64
N PHE A 14 -11.23 18.82 -26.53
CA PHE A 14 -10.31 19.65 -25.74
C PHE A 14 -9.28 18.82 -24.94
N ILE A 15 -9.68 17.64 -24.44
CA ILE A 15 -8.80 16.75 -23.67
C ILE A 15 -7.75 16.12 -24.58
N ASN A 16 -8.13 15.69 -25.80
CA ASN A 16 -7.22 15.01 -26.72
C ASN A 16 -6.09 15.94 -27.22
N THR A 17 -6.41 17.22 -27.48
CA THR A 17 -5.42 18.22 -27.92
C THR A 17 -4.42 18.60 -26.81
N SER A 18 -4.83 18.55 -25.54
CA SER A 18 -3.97 18.89 -24.40
C SER A 18 -2.95 17.80 -24.06
N VAL A 19 -3.32 16.52 -24.22
CA VAL A 19 -2.41 15.38 -23.95
C VAL A 19 -1.34 15.24 -25.03
N ILE A 20 -1.70 15.45 -26.31
CA ILE A 20 -0.76 15.40 -27.44
C ILE A 20 0.31 16.50 -27.33
N ASN A 21 -0.05 17.70 -26.86
CA ASN A 21 0.90 18.80 -26.66
C ASN A 21 1.85 18.60 -25.45
N PHE A 22 1.50 17.76 -24.48
CA PHE A 22 2.35 17.51 -23.31
C PHE A 22 3.53 16.56 -23.60
N MET A 23 3.34 15.59 -24.49
CA MET A 23 4.38 14.61 -24.85
C MET A 23 5.44 15.16 -25.82
N ASN A 24 5.13 16.21 -26.60
CA ASN A 24 6.06 16.79 -27.57
C ASN A 24 7.05 17.83 -27.00
N LYS A 25 6.92 18.23 -25.73
CA LYS A 25 7.75 19.30 -25.14
C LYS A 25 9.04 18.81 -24.47
N LYS A 26 9.20 17.50 -24.24
CA LYS A 26 10.36 16.95 -23.51
C LYS A 26 11.42 16.27 -24.38
N ILE A 27 11.26 16.23 -25.70
CA ILE A 27 12.12 15.45 -26.62
C ILE A 27 13.17 16.32 -27.36
N LEU A 28 13.20 17.63 -27.14
CA LEU A 28 14.13 18.55 -27.83
C LEU A 28 14.97 19.38 -26.86
N SER A 29 15.96 18.74 -26.21
CA SER A 29 17.18 19.44 -25.75
C SER A 29 18.31 18.44 -25.50
N LEU A 30 19.00 18.07 -26.58
CA LEU A 30 20.32 17.43 -26.59
C LEU A 30 21.26 18.33 -27.41
N SER A 31 22.55 18.38 -27.00
CA SER A 31 23.69 19.21 -27.46
C SER A 31 23.90 20.47 -26.59
N SER A 32 25.07 20.79 -25.99
CA SER A 32 26.48 20.42 -26.20
C SER A 32 27.31 20.68 -24.92
N ILE A 33 28.20 19.77 -24.49
CA ILE A 33 29.69 19.82 -24.57
C ILE A 33 30.42 20.70 -23.52
N ALA A 34 31.28 20.01 -22.75
CA ALA A 34 32.52 20.40 -22.08
C ALA A 34 32.51 21.44 -20.93
N LEU A 35 33.04 21.06 -19.76
CA LEU A 35 34.46 21.26 -19.38
C LEU A 35 34.59 21.32 -17.84
N SER A 36 35.10 20.26 -17.21
CA SER A 36 35.95 20.35 -15.99
C SER A 36 36.30 18.97 -15.44
N ALA A 37 37.46 18.45 -15.88
CA ALA A 37 38.30 17.56 -15.09
C ALA A 37 39.27 18.42 -14.26
N LEU A 38 39.67 17.92 -13.08
CA LEU A 38 40.63 18.38 -12.04
C LEU A 38 39.91 18.39 -10.67
N LEU A 39 40.30 17.69 -9.60
CA LEU A 39 41.48 16.93 -9.23
C LEU A 39 41.14 15.92 -8.12
N LEU A 40 41.91 14.83 -8.09
CA LEU A 40 42.12 13.92 -6.97
C LEU A 40 42.62 14.68 -5.72
N THR A 41 41.99 14.46 -4.56
CA THR A 41 42.63 14.27 -3.23
C THR A 41 41.54 14.20 -2.15
N GLY A 42 41.48 13.11 -1.38
CA GLY A 42 40.86 13.11 -0.06
C GLY A 42 40.07 11.85 0.32
N CYS A 43 40.76 10.76 0.67
CA CYS A 43 40.25 9.85 1.69
C CYS A 43 40.33 10.58 3.05
N SER A 44 39.21 10.74 3.76
CA SER A 44 39.24 10.82 5.21
C SER A 44 37.85 10.72 5.82
N VAL A 45 37.79 9.84 6.82
CA VAL A 45 36.82 9.66 7.90
C VAL A 45 35.44 9.08 7.57
N CYS A 46 35.33 7.77 7.83
CA CYS A 46 34.13 7.16 8.37
C CYS A 46 33.80 7.85 9.71
N THR A 47 32.63 8.47 9.81
CA THR A 47 31.98 8.62 11.11
C THR A 47 30.76 7.73 11.11
N ASP A 48 30.93 6.57 11.73
CA ASP A 48 29.83 5.81 12.30
C ASP A 48 29.11 6.74 13.28
N LYS A 49 27.94 7.25 12.90
CA LYS A 49 26.99 7.70 13.90
C LYS A 49 26.28 6.46 14.38
N GLU A 50 26.87 5.86 15.41
CA GLU A 50 26.15 4.98 16.30
C GLU A 50 24.96 5.78 16.85
N ILE A 51 23.77 5.43 16.36
CA ILE A 51 22.56 5.75 17.10
C ILE A 51 22.51 4.71 18.20
N GLU A 52 23.01 5.10 19.36
CA GLU A 52 22.70 4.49 20.65
C GLU A 52 21.17 4.58 20.81
N ILE A 53 20.46 3.50 20.45
CA ILE A 53 19.07 3.34 20.80
C ILE A 53 19.07 3.06 22.30
N THR A 54 18.94 4.14 23.06
CA THR A 54 18.72 4.12 24.50
C THR A 54 17.42 3.36 24.73
N ASP A 55 17.55 2.12 25.21
CA ASP A 55 16.49 1.30 25.79
C ASP A 55 15.90 2.05 26.99
N THR A 56 14.91 2.90 26.70
CA THR A 56 14.02 3.42 27.74
C THR A 56 12.94 2.37 27.94
N THR A 57 13.25 1.40 28.78
CA THR A 57 12.28 0.49 29.38
C THR A 57 11.28 1.33 30.19
N THR A 58 10.17 1.69 29.56
CA THR A 58 8.96 2.13 30.28
C THR A 58 8.14 0.88 30.51
N GLU A 59 8.12 0.37 31.74
CA GLU A 59 7.11 -0.59 32.18
C GLU A 59 5.73 0.02 31.99
N THR A 60 5.10 -0.29 30.86
CA THR A 60 3.71 0.00 30.56
C THR A 60 3.05 -1.36 30.42
N SER A 61 1.93 -1.56 31.13
CA SER A 61 1.02 -2.69 30.93
C SER A 61 1.01 -3.07 29.45
N THR A 62 1.58 -4.23 29.11
CA THR A 62 1.78 -4.65 27.71
C THR A 62 0.44 -5.06 27.12
N THR A 63 -0.38 -4.05 26.87
CA THR A 63 -1.35 -4.08 25.79
C THR A 63 -0.48 -4.14 24.54
N ILE A 64 -0.48 -5.27 23.84
CA ILE A 64 0.16 -5.36 22.52
C ILE A 64 -0.66 -4.42 21.61
N GLN A 65 -0.27 -3.15 21.57
CA GLN A 65 -0.86 -2.15 20.71
C GLN A 65 -0.20 -2.31 19.34
N ASN A 66 -0.83 -3.09 18.47
CA ASN A 66 -0.36 -3.25 17.11
C ASN A 66 -0.79 -2.03 16.29
N ASP A 67 0.13 -1.09 16.14
CA ASP A 67 -0.10 0.12 15.37
C ASP A 67 0.04 -0.13 13.87
N TYR A 68 -1.09 -0.35 13.20
CA TYR A 68 -1.11 -0.39 11.74
C TYR A 68 -1.08 1.04 11.20
N PRO A 69 -0.23 1.34 10.20
CA PRO A 69 -0.20 2.65 9.55
C PRO A 69 -1.58 3.03 9.00
N THR A 70 -1.93 4.31 9.08
CA THR A 70 -3.22 4.82 8.60
C THR A 70 -3.47 4.45 7.14
N ARG A 71 -2.41 4.51 6.31
CA ARG A 71 -2.49 4.17 4.89
C ARG A 71 -2.94 2.72 4.69
N ASP A 72 -2.39 1.77 5.43
CA ASP A 72 -2.73 0.35 5.33
C ASP A 72 -4.12 0.02 5.90
N ARG A 73 -4.54 0.71 6.96
CA ARG A 73 -5.92 0.60 7.46
C ARG A 73 -6.93 1.03 6.39
N VAL A 74 -6.69 2.18 5.76
CA VAL A 74 -7.56 2.72 4.71
C VAL A 74 -7.58 1.80 3.48
N ASP A 75 -6.42 1.30 3.06
CA ASP A 75 -6.33 0.35 1.94
C ASP A 75 -7.08 -0.96 2.22
N TYR A 76 -7.01 -1.48 3.46
CA TYR A 76 -7.82 -2.63 3.85
C TYR A 76 -9.33 -2.32 3.76
N VAL A 77 -9.76 -1.18 4.30
CA VAL A 77 -11.18 -0.80 4.31
C VAL A 77 -11.74 -0.71 2.89
N PHE A 78 -11.01 -0.10 1.95
CA PHE A 78 -11.46 -0.03 0.56
C PHE A 78 -11.52 -1.41 -0.11
N ASN A 79 -10.53 -2.27 0.13
CA ASN A 79 -10.56 -3.64 -0.38
C ASN A 79 -11.70 -4.48 0.22
N CYS A 80 -12.00 -4.28 1.50
CA CYS A 80 -13.12 -4.92 2.18
C CYS A 80 -14.46 -4.45 1.57
N ILE A 81 -14.67 -3.15 1.42
CA ILE A 81 -15.88 -2.59 0.79
C ILE A 81 -16.06 -3.15 -0.63
N ALA A 82 -14.98 -3.24 -1.42
CA ALA A 82 -15.02 -3.82 -2.76
C ALA A 82 -15.47 -5.29 -2.77
N LYS A 83 -15.05 -6.10 -1.78
CA LYS A 83 -15.51 -7.49 -1.60
C LYS A 83 -16.99 -7.60 -1.22
N HIS A 84 -17.56 -6.55 -0.64
CA HIS A 84 -18.96 -6.47 -0.19
C HIS A 84 -19.85 -5.61 -1.10
N GLY A 85 -19.53 -5.55 -2.40
CA GLY A 85 -20.37 -4.91 -3.41
C GLY A 85 -20.01 -3.46 -3.73
N GLY A 86 -18.97 -2.91 -3.10
CA GLY A 86 -18.32 -1.66 -3.50
C GLY A 86 -19.12 -0.38 -3.19
N LYS A 87 -20.27 -0.49 -2.52
CA LYS A 87 -21.05 0.69 -2.11
C LYS A 87 -20.39 1.33 -0.89
N LEU A 88 -20.17 2.64 -0.96
CA LEU A 88 -19.69 3.44 0.17
C LEU A 88 -20.85 3.80 1.10
N ASP A 89 -21.47 2.80 1.71
CA ASP A 89 -22.45 3.01 2.77
C ASP A 89 -21.78 2.97 4.15
N TYR A 90 -22.39 3.66 5.12
CA TYR A 90 -21.84 3.79 6.47
C TYR A 90 -21.70 2.43 7.18
N ILE A 91 -22.63 1.51 6.96
CA ILE A 91 -22.64 0.21 7.65
C ILE A 91 -21.44 -0.61 7.19
N THR A 92 -21.27 -0.78 5.88
CA THR A 92 -20.13 -1.51 5.31
C THR A 92 -18.80 -0.83 5.66
N GLN A 93 -18.71 0.50 5.58
CA GLN A 93 -17.50 1.23 5.93
C GLN A 93 -17.12 1.02 7.40
N TYR A 94 -18.08 1.18 8.31
CA TYR A 94 -17.87 0.99 9.74
C TYR A 94 -17.46 -0.44 10.07
N ALA A 95 -18.14 -1.43 9.49
CA ALA A 95 -17.87 -2.83 9.75
C ALA A 95 -16.52 -3.28 9.15
N CYS A 96 -16.13 -2.78 7.97
CA CYS A 96 -14.78 -2.99 7.42
C CYS A 96 -13.68 -2.34 8.28
N GLY A 97 -13.94 -1.14 8.85
CA GLY A 97 -13.04 -0.51 9.82
C GLY A 97 -12.89 -1.34 11.09
N CYS A 98 -14.01 -1.82 11.65
CA CYS A 98 -14.01 -2.74 12.78
C CYS A 98 -13.17 -4.00 12.50
N LYS A 99 -13.29 -4.58 11.30
CA LYS A 99 -12.55 -5.81 10.96
C LYS A 99 -11.03 -5.61 11.03
N ILE A 100 -10.49 -4.52 10.49
CA ILE A 100 -9.03 -4.29 10.55
C ILE A 100 -8.54 -4.03 11.97
N ASP A 101 -9.35 -3.35 12.79
CA ASP A 101 -9.02 -3.12 14.19
C ASP A 101 -8.98 -4.44 14.98
N LYS A 102 -9.91 -5.35 14.71
CA LYS A 102 -9.92 -6.71 15.32
C LYS A 102 -8.82 -7.62 14.80
N ILE A 103 -8.37 -7.45 13.56
CA ILE A 103 -7.19 -8.14 13.04
C ILE A 103 -5.93 -7.62 13.75
N ALA A 104 -5.82 -6.31 13.96
CA ALA A 104 -4.71 -5.71 14.68
C ALA A 104 -4.60 -6.22 16.13
N GLU A 105 -5.70 -6.62 16.78
CA GLU A 105 -5.63 -7.28 18.10
C GLU A 105 -4.95 -8.67 18.08
N LYS A 106 -4.77 -9.29 16.90
CA LYS A 106 -4.25 -10.66 16.75
C LYS A 106 -2.89 -10.74 16.08
N LEU A 107 -2.56 -9.77 15.22
CA LEU A 107 -1.34 -9.78 14.43
C LEU A 107 -0.62 -8.45 14.52
N THR A 108 0.69 -8.50 14.68
CA THR A 108 1.56 -7.35 14.45
C THR A 108 1.44 -6.88 13.00
N PHE A 109 1.79 -5.62 12.73
CA PHE A 109 1.73 -5.11 11.36
C PHE A 109 2.62 -5.91 10.40
N ALA A 110 3.83 -6.30 10.84
CA ALA A 110 4.75 -7.09 10.03
C ALA A 110 4.18 -8.48 9.68
N GLU A 111 3.53 -9.14 10.63
CA GLU A 111 2.86 -10.42 10.38
C GLU A 111 1.68 -10.25 9.41
N TYR A 112 0.86 -9.22 9.59
CA TYR A 112 -0.25 -8.92 8.70
C TYR A 112 0.21 -8.59 7.28
N GLU A 113 1.22 -7.75 7.11
CA GLU A 113 1.77 -7.38 5.80
C GLU A 113 2.32 -8.62 5.07
N ALA A 114 3.11 -9.44 5.77
CA ALA A 114 3.65 -10.67 5.22
C ALA A 114 2.53 -11.67 4.89
N ALA A 115 1.59 -11.89 5.80
CA ALA A 115 0.47 -12.81 5.60
C ALA A 115 -0.46 -12.38 4.44
N SER A 116 -0.72 -11.08 4.33
CA SER A 116 -1.50 -10.48 3.24
C SER A 116 -0.81 -10.71 1.90
N THR A 117 0.49 -10.43 1.84
CA THR A 117 1.32 -10.66 0.64
C THR A 117 1.33 -12.14 0.24
N PHE A 118 1.58 -13.05 1.18
CA PHE A 118 1.52 -14.49 0.92
C PHE A 118 0.14 -14.92 0.43
N SER A 119 -0.94 -14.35 0.98
CA SER A 119 -2.31 -14.68 0.59
C SER A 119 -2.65 -14.19 -0.82
N MET A 120 -2.29 -12.95 -1.15
CA MET A 120 -2.53 -12.35 -2.47
C MET A 120 -1.76 -13.06 -3.58
N LEU A 121 -0.50 -13.41 -3.32
CA LEU A 121 0.39 -13.98 -4.33
C LEU A 121 0.38 -15.51 -4.39
N ARG A 122 -0.36 -16.18 -3.49
CA ARG A 122 -0.49 -17.65 -3.45
C ARG A 122 -0.96 -18.26 -4.78
N SER A 123 -1.82 -17.55 -5.50
CA SER A 123 -2.42 -18.01 -6.76
C SER A 123 -1.53 -17.75 -7.98
N THR A 124 -0.34 -17.19 -7.80
CA THR A 124 0.65 -17.02 -8.87
C THR A 124 0.98 -18.38 -9.49
N PRO A 125 0.88 -18.55 -10.82
CA PRO A 125 1.15 -19.83 -11.46
C PRO A 125 2.66 -20.12 -11.59
N GLY A 126 2.99 -21.40 -11.77
CA GLY A 126 4.36 -21.86 -12.02
C GLY A 126 5.28 -21.83 -10.80
N GLU A 127 6.58 -21.97 -11.07
CA GLU A 127 7.64 -21.96 -10.04
C GLU A 127 7.71 -20.62 -9.30
N ASN A 128 7.42 -19.50 -9.97
CA ASN A 128 7.37 -18.19 -9.31
C ASN A 128 6.29 -18.10 -8.22
N GLY A 129 5.27 -18.96 -8.25
CA GLY A 129 4.28 -19.05 -7.18
C GLY A 129 4.68 -19.94 -6.01
N SER A 130 5.68 -20.82 -6.19
CA SER A 130 6.13 -21.75 -5.14
C SER A 130 6.63 -20.98 -3.91
N VAL A 131 7.36 -19.89 -4.13
CA VAL A 131 7.91 -19.01 -3.09
C VAL A 131 6.84 -18.41 -2.17
N PHE A 132 5.61 -18.24 -2.64
CA PHE A 132 4.51 -17.72 -1.83
C PHE A 132 3.60 -18.81 -1.28
N ARG A 133 3.61 -20.02 -1.86
CA ARG A 133 2.66 -21.10 -1.53
C ARG A 133 3.24 -22.15 -0.59
N ASP A 134 4.51 -22.47 -0.78
CA ASP A 134 5.13 -23.70 -0.31
C ASP A 134 5.94 -23.56 0.99
N PRO A 135 6.67 -22.44 1.25
CA PRO A 135 7.39 -22.24 2.50
C PRO A 135 6.51 -22.38 3.74
N GLN A 136 7.07 -22.92 4.82
CA GLN A 136 6.33 -23.16 6.06
C GLN A 136 5.82 -21.85 6.68
N GLN A 137 6.67 -20.83 6.74
CA GLN A 137 6.30 -19.48 7.20
C GLN A 137 5.09 -18.91 6.44
N SER A 138 5.01 -19.11 5.11
CA SER A 138 3.83 -18.68 4.34
C SER A 138 2.56 -19.41 4.80
N LYS A 139 2.64 -20.72 5.01
CA LYS A 139 1.48 -21.52 5.45
C LYS A 139 1.01 -21.06 6.83
N ASP A 140 1.95 -20.82 7.74
CA ASP A 140 1.66 -20.42 9.12
C ASP A 140 1.05 -19.02 9.18
N LEU A 141 1.67 -18.03 8.53
CA LEU A 141 1.15 -16.66 8.49
C LEU A 141 -0.21 -16.57 7.80
N ARG A 142 -0.43 -17.29 6.70
CA ARG A 142 -1.75 -17.33 6.05
C ARG A 142 -2.82 -17.99 6.93
N LYS A 143 -2.44 -19.00 7.72
CA LYS A 143 -3.33 -19.62 8.69
C LYS A 143 -3.70 -18.63 9.80
N GLN A 144 -2.71 -17.93 10.35
CA GLN A 144 -2.93 -16.92 11.38
C GLN A 144 -3.80 -15.75 10.88
N LEU A 145 -3.57 -15.26 9.66
CA LEU A 145 -4.42 -14.23 9.04
C LEU A 145 -5.87 -14.73 8.88
N LYS A 146 -6.07 -15.96 8.39
CA LYS A 146 -7.41 -16.54 8.28
C LYS A 146 -8.11 -16.65 9.64
N GLU A 147 -7.38 -16.99 10.70
CA GLU A 147 -7.91 -17.08 12.06
C GLU A 147 -8.26 -15.69 12.62
N ALA A 148 -7.42 -14.68 12.37
CA ALA A 148 -7.68 -13.29 12.73
C ALA A 148 -8.88 -12.71 11.98
N GLU A 149 -9.02 -12.98 10.68
CA GLU A 149 -10.18 -12.60 9.87
C GLU A 149 -11.47 -13.25 10.40
N LYS A 150 -11.42 -14.54 10.74
CA LYS A 150 -12.58 -15.23 11.34
C LYS A 150 -12.96 -14.63 12.69
N TYR A 151 -11.97 -14.32 13.53
CA TYR A 151 -12.21 -13.62 14.79
C TYR A 151 -12.88 -12.27 14.55
N ALA A 152 -12.35 -11.47 13.63
CA ALA A 152 -12.91 -10.18 13.26
C ALA A 152 -14.35 -10.27 12.73
N GLU A 153 -14.66 -11.26 11.89
CA GLU A 153 -16.02 -11.50 11.36
C GLU A 153 -17.04 -11.84 12.45
N GLN A 154 -16.61 -12.50 13.53
CA GLN A 154 -17.48 -12.80 14.66
C GLN A 154 -17.78 -11.55 15.51
N GLN A 155 -16.89 -10.57 15.50
CA GLN A 155 -17.03 -9.33 16.28
C GLN A 155 -17.66 -8.19 15.47
N CYS A 156 -17.44 -8.18 14.16
CA CYS A 156 -17.79 -7.10 13.26
C CYS A 156 -18.75 -7.61 12.19
N PHE A 157 -20.02 -7.21 12.30
CA PHE A 157 -21.07 -7.61 11.37
C PHE A 157 -21.02 -6.75 10.09
N ILE A 158 -20.64 -7.37 8.97
CA ILE A 158 -20.82 -6.82 7.60
C ILE A 158 -22.09 -7.40 6.99
#